data_AF-A0A965X9Z4-F1
#
_entry.id   AF-A0A965X9Z4-F1
#
_cell.length_a   1.000
_cell.length_b   1.000
_cell.length_c   1.000
_cell.angle_alpha   90.00
_cell.angle_beta   90.00
_cell.angle_gamma   90.00
#
_symmetry.space_group_name_H-M   'P 1'
#
loop_
_entity.id
_entity.type
_entity.pdbx_description
1 polymer ?
#
loop_
_entity_poly.entity_id
_entity_poly.type
_entity_poly.pdbx_seq_one_letter_code
_entity_poly.pdbx_strand_id
1 'polypeptide(L)'
;MGDKLYGLNERYYLNLVEGRLTEEQRRELLLPWQALHARSLSYRDGDGIERSFSCEPEKWFLDFAGLDSPEALNKLIAAKTLP
;
A
#
# COMPACT_ATOMS: atom_id res chain seq x y z
N MET A 1 -7.95 -3.20 -4.21
CA MET A 1 -6.70 -3.51 -3.46
C MET A 1 -6.82 -2.90 -2.06
N GLY A 2 -7.39 -3.61 -1.07
CA GLY A 2 -7.48 -3.17 0.34
C GLY A 2 -8.22 -1.85 0.66
N ASP A 3 -8.51 -1.04 -0.36
CA ASP A 3 -9.17 0.24 -0.23
C ASP A 3 -10.66 0.06 -0.01
N LYS A 4 -11.06 0.42 1.20
CA LYS A 4 -12.44 0.36 1.66
C LYS A 4 -13.19 1.66 1.35
N LEU A 5 -12.51 2.69 0.82
CA LEU A 5 -13.08 4.00 0.46
C LEU A 5 -13.30 4.14 -1.06
N TYR A 6 -12.35 3.68 -1.89
CA TYR A 6 -12.43 3.74 -3.36
C TYR A 6 -12.33 2.37 -4.05
N GLY A 7 -12.60 1.30 -3.30
CA GLY A 7 -12.62 -0.06 -3.84
C GLY A 7 -13.76 -0.32 -4.83
N LEU A 8 -13.77 -1.51 -5.44
CA LEU A 8 -14.71 -1.92 -6.51
C LEU A 8 -16.21 -1.85 -6.13
N ASN A 9 -16.55 -1.69 -4.83
CA ASN A 9 -17.92 -1.67 -4.35
C ASN A 9 -18.08 -0.76 -3.12
N GLU A 10 -18.85 0.33 -3.26
CA GLU A 10 -19.13 1.31 -2.20
C GLU A 10 -19.78 0.70 -0.94
N ARG A 11 -20.45 -0.45 -1.08
CA ARG A 11 -21.04 -1.17 0.07
C ARG A 11 -20.00 -1.70 1.05
N TYR A 12 -18.74 -1.90 0.63
CA TYR A 12 -17.67 -2.30 1.56
C TYR A 12 -17.29 -1.20 2.53
N TYR A 13 -17.37 0.07 2.10
CA TYR A 13 -17.21 1.21 2.98
C TYR A 13 -18.33 1.26 4.03
N LEU A 14 -19.59 1.19 3.56
CA LEU A 14 -20.77 1.29 4.41
C LEU A 14 -20.82 0.16 5.45
N ASN A 15 -20.61 -1.08 5.02
CA ASN A 15 -20.60 -2.23 5.92
C ASN A 15 -19.43 -2.20 6.91
N LEU A 16 -18.28 -1.61 6.55
CA LEU A 16 -17.18 -1.41 7.49
C LEU A 16 -17.53 -0.37 8.56
N VAL A 17 -18.03 0.80 8.15
CA VAL A 17 -18.38 1.91 9.05
C VAL A 17 -19.49 1.52 10.02
N GLU A 18 -20.42 0.68 9.58
CA GLU A 18 -21.53 0.18 10.41
C GLU A 18 -21.18 -1.08 11.21
N GLY A 19 -19.95 -1.60 11.11
CA GLY A 19 -19.51 -2.81 11.82
C GLY A 19 -20.15 -4.12 11.32
N ARG A 20 -20.71 -4.13 10.11
CA ARG A 20 -21.44 -5.26 9.49
C ARG A 20 -20.62 -6.01 8.44
N LEU A 21 -19.30 -5.82 8.42
CA LEU A 21 -18.43 -6.43 7.43
C LEU A 21 -18.37 -7.95 7.63
N THR A 22 -18.99 -8.69 6.71
CA THR A 22 -19.04 -10.16 6.72
C THR A 22 -17.67 -10.79 6.41
N GLU A 23 -17.48 -12.05 6.77
CA GLU A 23 -16.23 -12.77 6.55
C GLU A 23 -15.97 -13.01 5.06
N GLU A 24 -17.02 -13.20 4.27
CA GLU A 24 -16.96 -13.32 2.81
C GLU A 24 -16.45 -12.02 2.18
N GLN A 25 -16.93 -10.86 2.66
CA GLN A 25 -16.48 -9.55 2.19
C GLN A 25 -15.04 -9.24 2.62
N ARG A 26 -14.59 -9.72 3.78
CA ARG A 26 -13.17 -9.63 4.19
C ARG A 26 -12.26 -10.39 3.25
N ARG A 27 -12.67 -11.57 2.78
CA ARG A 27 -11.90 -12.37 1.81
C ARG A 27 -11.78 -11.67 0.46
N GLU A 28 -12.84 -11.00 0.01
CA GLU A 28 -12.81 -10.24 -1.25
C GLU A 28 -11.90 -9.00 -1.22
N LEU A 29 -11.64 -8.43 -0.05
CA LEU A 29 -10.72 -7.29 0.08
C LEU A 29 -9.24 -7.68 -0.15
N LEU A 30 -8.92 -8.99 -0.19
CA LEU A 30 -7.62 -9.64 -0.39
C LEU A 30 -6.54 -9.27 0.64
N LEU A 31 -6.58 -8.05 1.18
CA LEU A 31 -5.74 -7.54 2.24
C LEU A 31 -6.64 -6.94 3.34
N PRO A 32 -6.31 -7.16 4.63
CA PRO A 32 -7.07 -6.58 5.73
C PRO A 32 -6.98 -5.04 5.79
N TRP A 33 -5.92 -4.48 5.20
CA TRP A 33 -5.57 -3.05 5.18
C TRP A 33 -5.38 -2.54 3.74
N GLN A 34 -5.33 -1.22 3.57
CA GLN A 34 -5.00 -0.61 2.28
C GLN A 34 -3.62 -1.08 1.81
N ALA A 35 -3.49 -1.41 0.52
CA ALA A 35 -2.21 -1.77 -0.10
C ALA A 35 -1.35 -0.52 -0.36
N LEU A 36 -1.18 0.33 0.66
CA LEU A 36 -0.49 1.60 0.58
C LEU A 36 0.80 1.52 1.41
N HIS A 37 1.93 1.30 0.73
CA HIS A 37 3.27 1.38 1.34
C HIS A 37 3.95 2.70 0.98
N ALA A 38 4.15 3.57 1.96
CA ALA A 38 4.90 4.81 1.77
C ALA A 38 6.41 4.52 1.87
N ARG A 39 7.03 4.23 0.72
CA ARG A 39 8.43 3.79 0.65
C ARG A 39 9.44 4.81 1.17
N SER A 40 9.25 6.09 0.85
CA SER A 40 10.23 7.12 1.18
C SER A 40 9.55 8.46 1.46
N LEU A 41 10.12 9.21 2.40
CA LEU A 41 9.73 10.56 2.75
C LEU A 41 10.97 11.46 2.72
N SER A 42 10.95 12.48 1.87
CA SER A 42 11.97 13.52 1.83
C SER A 42 11.36 14.88 2.15
N TYR A 43 12.02 15.66 3.01
CA TYR A 43 11.62 17.04 3.33
C TYR A 43 12.84 17.86 3.74
N ARG A 44 12.72 19.20 3.74
CA ARG A 44 13.72 20.09 4.34
C ARG A 44 13.32 20.39 5.77
N ASP A 45 14.24 20.20 6.71
CA ASP A 45 14.02 20.56 8.10
C ASP A 45 14.06 22.08 8.33
N GLY A 46 13.87 22.51 9.58
CA GLY A 46 13.88 23.93 9.95
C GLY A 46 15.21 24.65 9.69
N ASP A 47 16.30 23.90 9.55
CA ASP A 47 17.63 24.41 9.20
C ASP A 47 17.89 24.38 7.68
N GLY A 48 16.87 23.99 6.89
CA GLY A 48 16.95 23.88 5.43
C GLY A 48 17.69 22.63 4.94
N ILE A 49 18.07 21.72 5.83
CA ILE A 49 18.77 20.49 5.51
C ILE A 49 17.78 19.49 4.95
N GLU A 50 18.11 18.89 3.81
CA GLU A 50 17.31 17.82 3.25
C GLU A 50 17.46 16.54 4.09
N ARG A 51 16.33 16.03 4.56
CA ARG A 51 16.21 14.77 5.29
C ARG A 51 15.43 13.79 4.43
N SER A 52 15.94 12.56 4.35
CA SER A 52 15.30 11.46 3.66
C SER A 52 15.22 10.26 4.58
N PHE A 53 14.04 9.64 4.61
CA PHE A 53 13.76 8.41 5.33
C PHE A 53 13.24 7.39 4.32
N SER A 54 13.69 6.15 4.44
CA SER A 54 13.26 5.04 3.60
C SER A 54 12.87 3.84 4.44
N CYS A 55 11.83 3.13 4.02
CA CYS A 55 11.42 1.86 4.61
C CYS A 55 11.23 0.84 3.49
N GLU A 56 11.97 -0.27 3.57
CA GLU A 56 11.78 -1.36 2.63
C GLU A 56 10.43 -2.04 2.88
N PRO A 57 9.74 -2.49 1.82
CA PRO A 57 8.42 -3.12 1.95
C PRO A 57 8.49 -4.38 2.79
N GLU A 58 7.48 -4.61 3.61
CA GLU A 58 7.38 -5.83 4.40
C GLU A 58 7.18 -7.06 3.51
N LYS A 59 7.60 -8.22 4.01
CA LYS A 59 7.52 -9.49 3.26
C LYS A 59 6.11 -9.78 2.73
N TRP A 60 5.07 -9.52 3.53
CA TRP A 60 3.69 -9.77 3.12
C TRP A 60 3.26 -8.91 1.91
N PHE A 61 3.81 -7.70 1.78
CA PHE A 61 3.54 -6.81 0.66
C PHE A 61 4.24 -7.31 -0.61
N LEU A 62 5.48 -7.80 -0.47
CA LEU A 62 6.22 -8.42 -1.56
C LEU A 62 5.53 -9.70 -2.05
N ASP A 63 5.11 -10.58 -1.12
CA ASP A 63 4.37 -11.80 -1.42
C ASP A 63 3.07 -11.48 -2.18
N PHE A 64 2.34 -10.43 -1.74
CA PHE A 64 1.13 -9.97 -2.41
C PHE A 64 1.38 -9.43 -3.82
N ALA A 65 2.48 -8.71 -4.02
CA ALA A 65 2.89 -8.20 -5.32
C ALA A 65 3.47 -9.28 -6.26
N GLY A 66 3.63 -10.52 -5.78
CA GLY A 66 4.27 -11.61 -6.52
C GLY A 66 5.77 -11.38 -6.71
N LEU A 67 6.42 -10.75 -5.73
CA LEU A 67 7.83 -10.37 -5.78
C LEU A 67 8.63 -11.09 -4.69
N ASP A 68 9.80 -11.58 -5.09
CA ASP A 68 10.65 -12.39 -4.21
C ASP A 68 11.57 -11.54 -3.34
N SER A 69 11.74 -10.25 -3.70
CA SER A 69 12.63 -9.34 -2.96
C SER A 69 12.29 -7.86 -3.15
N PRO A 70 12.73 -6.98 -2.24
CA PRO A 70 12.63 -5.54 -2.42
C PRO A 70 13.31 -5.03 -3.69
N GLU A 71 14.42 -5.63 -4.11
CA GLU A 71 15.14 -5.25 -5.33
C GLU A 71 14.32 -5.52 -6.59
N ALA A 72 13.52 -6.59 -6.61
CA ALA A 72 12.58 -6.86 -7.69
C ALA A 72 11.51 -5.76 -7.79
N LEU A 73 11.03 -5.26 -6.65
CA LEU A 73 10.13 -4.11 -6.61
C LEU A 73 10.82 -2.83 -7.12
N ASN A 74 12.09 -2.60 -6.77
CA ASN A 74 12.85 -1.42 -7.22
C ASN A 74 12.97 -1.39 -8.74
N LYS A 75 13.28 -2.54 -9.35
CA LYS A 75 13.35 -2.69 -10.82
C LYS A 75 12.01 -2.42 -11.48
N LEU A 76 10.92 -2.93 -10.91
CA LEU A 76 9.55 -2.70 -11.40
C LEU A 76 9.15 -1.23 -11.35
N ILE A 77 9.47 -0.54 -10.25
CA ILE A 77 9.21 0.89 -10.10
C ILE A 77 10.05 1.67 -11.12
N ALA A 78 11.37 1.44 -11.18
CA ALA A 78 12.28 2.12 -12.10
C ALA A 78 11.90 1.94 -13.59
N ALA A 79 11.41 0.75 -13.96
CA ALA A 79 10.94 0.47 -15.31
C ALA A 79 9.64 1.22 -15.66
N LYS A 80 8.84 1.63 -14.66
CA LYS A 80 7.59 2.39 -14.83
C LYS A 80 7.77 3.91 -14.67
N THR A 81 8.90 4.38 -14.15
CA THR A 81 9.23 5.81 -14.00
C THR A 81 10.10 6.38 -15.12
N LEU A 82 10.44 5.59 -16.15
CA LEU A 82 11.03 6.13 -17.37
C LEU A 82 9.95 6.84 -18.23
N PRO A 83 10.23 8.04 -18.75
CA PRO A 83 9.28 8.87 -19.52
C PRO A 83 8.93 8.26 -20.89
#